data_AF-A0AAN6YPF1-F1
#
_entry.id   AF-A0AAN6YPF1-F1
#
_cell.length_a   1.000
_cell.length_b   1.000
_cell.length_c   1.000
_cell.angle_alpha   90.00
_cell.angle_beta   90.00
_cell.angle_gamma   90.00
#
_symmetry.space_group_name_H-M   'P 1'
#
loop_
_entity.id
_entity.type
_entity.pdbx_description
1 polymer ?
#
loop_
_entity_poly.entity_id
_entity_poly.type
_entity_poly.pdbx_seq_one_letter_code
_entity_poly.pdbx_strand_id
1 'polypeptide(L)'
;MAQKLDLSTLVVAPYQVGNILTLQRGERRLSIRVKTRELRQPWTFSCCMVVDILSDSSDTVEGTAFLKLYNWRFAAQQRSDQGLDPWTEQSASDYAQFYHETDEDWDAVQDEVFLVHEAHNMYRNETTVYKRLGPLQGTTVPRLIDAVELDIGPTNLDDENKKDLFKVQEILIEYISDGFTLRHFDSMVPAEALQGIVDQAVDIARSLGDHNVLNADVRINNFIVTQTHESDQKRSCRYD
;
A
#
# COMPACT_ATOMS: atom_id res chain seq x y z
N MET A 1 -3.27 -21.77 33.62
CA MET A 1 -3.47 -22.18 32.21
C MET A 1 -3.30 -20.92 31.37
N ALA A 2 -2.28 -20.85 30.52
CA ALA A 2 -2.17 -19.77 29.55
C ALA A 2 -3.32 -19.93 28.54
N GLN A 3 -4.05 -18.86 28.27
CA GLN A 3 -5.10 -18.85 27.25
C GLN A 3 -4.42 -18.99 25.88
N LYS A 4 -4.82 -19.99 25.08
CA LYS A 4 -4.27 -20.19 23.73
C LYS A 4 -4.59 -18.96 22.89
N LEU A 5 -3.60 -18.39 22.23
CA LEU A 5 -3.78 -17.26 21.30
C LEU A 5 -4.67 -17.71 20.13
N ASP A 6 -5.66 -16.89 19.75
CA ASP A 6 -6.42 -17.12 18.53
C ASP A 6 -5.66 -16.56 17.33
N LEU A 7 -4.97 -17.43 16.60
CA LEU A 7 -4.13 -17.07 15.46
C LEU A 7 -4.91 -16.96 14.14
N SER A 8 -6.22 -17.19 14.14
CA SER A 8 -7.02 -17.24 12.90
C SER A 8 -6.93 -15.95 12.06
N THR A 9 -6.80 -14.79 12.73
CA THR A 9 -6.61 -13.47 12.10
C THR A 9 -5.24 -13.31 11.44
N LEU A 10 -4.24 -14.08 11.89
CA LEU A 10 -2.89 -14.07 11.35
C LEU A 10 -2.73 -15.00 10.14
N VAL A 11 -3.57 -16.00 9.97
CA VAL A 11 -3.45 -16.97 8.86
C VAL A 11 -4.16 -16.50 7.59
N VAL A 12 -5.36 -15.92 7.74
CA VAL A 12 -6.21 -15.56 6.60
C VAL A 12 -6.09 -14.08 6.28
N ALA A 13 -5.88 -13.75 5.00
CA ALA A 13 -5.96 -12.37 4.54
C ALA A 13 -7.40 -11.85 4.72
N PRO A 14 -7.64 -10.77 5.49
CA PRO A 14 -8.98 -10.21 5.63
C PRO A 14 -9.45 -9.46 4.36
N TYR A 15 -8.63 -9.47 3.30
CA TYR A 15 -8.84 -8.67 2.10
C TYR A 15 -9.74 -9.39 1.10
N GLN A 16 -11.04 -9.10 1.18
CA GLN A 16 -12.02 -9.56 0.20
C GLN A 16 -12.88 -8.38 -0.25
N VAL A 17 -13.33 -8.43 -1.51
CA VAL A 17 -14.28 -7.43 -2.02
C VAL A 17 -15.52 -7.41 -1.13
N GLY A 18 -15.92 -6.22 -0.71
CA GLY A 18 -17.03 -5.99 0.21
C GLY A 18 -16.64 -5.91 1.69
N ASN A 19 -15.47 -6.39 2.09
CA ASN A 19 -15.03 -6.34 3.49
C ASN A 19 -14.72 -4.90 3.92
N ILE A 20 -15.05 -4.60 5.18
CA ILE A 20 -14.75 -3.32 5.82
C ILE A 20 -13.50 -3.48 6.66
N LEU A 21 -12.52 -2.62 6.42
CA LEU A 21 -11.32 -2.50 7.24
C LEU A 21 -11.45 -1.26 8.13
N THR A 22 -11.00 -1.38 9.37
CA THR A 22 -10.95 -0.25 10.32
C THR A 22 -9.48 0.11 10.52
N LEU A 23 -9.06 1.22 9.94
CA LEU A 23 -7.68 1.70 9.90
C LEU A 23 -7.49 2.77 10.97
N GLN A 24 -6.36 2.75 11.67
CA GLN A 24 -6.05 3.70 12.75
C GLN A 24 -5.12 4.81 12.22
N ARG A 25 -5.47 6.07 12.52
CA ARG A 25 -4.63 7.25 12.24
C ARG A 25 -3.66 7.51 13.40
N GLY A 26 -2.57 6.74 13.46
CA GLY A 26 -1.47 6.92 14.41
C GLY A 26 -1.90 7.28 15.85
N GLU A 27 -1.15 8.17 16.51
CA GLU A 27 -1.34 8.56 17.92
C GLU A 27 -2.71 9.21 18.22
N ARG A 28 -3.50 9.58 17.21
CA ARG A 28 -4.74 10.35 17.40
C ARG A 28 -5.95 9.50 17.77
N ARG A 29 -5.85 8.17 17.85
CA ARG A 29 -6.97 7.23 18.14
C ARG A 29 -8.21 7.48 17.27
N LEU A 30 -8.04 8.09 16.11
CA LEU A 30 -9.10 8.27 15.13
C LEU A 30 -9.04 7.09 14.16
N SER A 31 -10.17 6.46 13.90
CA SER A 31 -10.27 5.40 12.91
C SER A 31 -10.90 5.88 11.61
N ILE A 32 -10.44 5.33 10.50
CA ILE A 32 -11.06 5.44 9.18
C ILE A 32 -11.60 4.06 8.84
N ARG A 33 -12.88 3.99 8.46
CA ARG A 33 -13.42 2.75 7.90
C ARG A 33 -13.40 2.83 6.38
N VAL A 34 -12.93 1.77 5.75
CA VAL A 34 -12.90 1.65 4.30
C VAL A 34 -13.54 0.35 3.87
N LYS A 35 -14.31 0.37 2.79
CA LYS A 35 -14.89 -0.83 2.18
C LYS A 35 -14.10 -1.21 0.95
N THR A 36 -13.64 -2.46 0.89
CA THR A 36 -12.91 -2.98 -0.27
C THR A 36 -13.83 -3.04 -1.48
N ARG A 37 -13.49 -2.29 -2.54
CA ARG A 37 -14.21 -2.30 -3.81
C ARG A 37 -13.61 -3.30 -4.79
N GLU A 38 -12.29 -3.30 -4.93
CA GLU A 38 -11.58 -4.12 -5.93
C GLU A 38 -10.18 -4.49 -5.41
N LEU A 39 -9.75 -5.74 -5.63
CA LEU A 39 -8.39 -6.16 -5.32
C LEU A 39 -7.49 -5.97 -6.56
N ARG A 40 -6.32 -5.35 -6.38
CA ARG A 40 -5.33 -5.16 -7.45
C ARG A 40 -4.24 -6.22 -7.34
N GLN A 41 -4.49 -7.36 -8.00
CA GLN A 41 -3.59 -8.51 -8.03
C GLN A 41 -2.79 -8.60 -9.33
N PRO A 42 -1.60 -9.25 -9.32
CA PRO A 42 -0.97 -9.93 -8.18
C PRO A 42 -0.36 -8.94 -7.15
N TRP A 43 -0.33 -9.33 -5.88
CA TRP A 43 0.35 -8.57 -4.82
C TRP A 43 1.83 -8.93 -4.81
N THR A 44 2.67 -7.97 -5.17
CA THR A 44 4.12 -8.16 -5.28
C THR A 44 4.80 -7.84 -3.95
N PHE A 45 4.91 -6.54 -3.65
CA PHE A 45 5.55 -5.98 -2.44
C PHE A 45 4.55 -5.43 -1.43
N SER A 46 3.31 -5.23 -1.86
CA SER A 46 2.22 -4.70 -1.04
C SER A 46 0.89 -5.26 -1.52
N CYS A 47 -0.06 -5.37 -0.60
CA CYS A 47 -1.45 -5.67 -0.96
C CYS A 47 -2.09 -4.38 -1.45
N CYS A 48 -2.44 -4.32 -2.73
CA CYS A 48 -3.06 -3.15 -3.34
C CYS A 48 -4.55 -3.40 -3.57
N MET A 49 -5.38 -2.41 -3.29
CA MET A 49 -6.82 -2.47 -3.52
C MET A 49 -7.43 -1.08 -3.72
N VAL A 50 -8.55 -1.03 -4.43
CA VAL A 50 -9.41 0.16 -4.49
C VAL A 50 -10.44 0.05 -3.38
N VAL A 51 -10.61 1.12 -2.62
CA VAL A 51 -11.52 1.17 -1.46
C VAL A 51 -12.42 2.39 -1.51
N ASP A 52 -13.60 2.26 -0.92
CA ASP A 52 -14.49 3.39 -0.64
C ASP A 52 -14.33 3.80 0.82
N ILE A 53 -13.97 5.06 1.05
CA ILE A 53 -13.88 5.65 2.39
C ILE A 53 -15.30 5.86 2.91
N LEU A 54 -15.62 5.24 4.03
CA LEU A 54 -16.91 5.35 4.69
C LEU A 54 -16.87 6.57 5.60
N SER A 55 -17.80 7.51 5.39
CA SER A 55 -17.95 8.65 6.29
C SER A 55 -18.61 8.22 7.58
N ASP A 56 -17.85 8.38 8.67
CA ASP A 56 -18.34 8.22 10.04
C ASP A 56 -18.40 9.55 10.78
N SER A 57 -17.88 10.62 10.19
CA SER A 57 -17.83 11.97 10.77
C SER A 57 -17.73 13.05 9.68
N SER A 58 -18.00 14.31 10.03
CA SER A 58 -17.86 15.45 9.11
C SER A 58 -16.45 15.67 8.58
N ASP A 59 -15.43 15.07 9.21
CA ASP A 59 -14.01 15.31 8.91
C ASP A 59 -13.40 14.23 7.99
N THR A 60 -14.17 13.20 7.64
CA THR A 60 -13.74 12.16 6.69
C THR A 60 -14.14 12.53 5.27
N VAL A 61 -13.16 12.60 4.37
CA VAL A 61 -13.40 12.79 2.94
C VAL A 61 -14.08 11.54 2.40
N GLU A 62 -15.38 11.63 2.09
CA GLU A 62 -16.08 10.61 1.32
C GLU A 62 -15.46 10.50 -0.07
N GLY A 63 -15.21 9.27 -0.52
CA GLY A 63 -14.66 9.06 -1.85
C GLY A 63 -14.04 7.68 -2.04
N THR A 64 -13.55 7.46 -3.26
CA THR A 64 -12.79 6.27 -3.60
C THR A 64 -11.30 6.59 -3.49
N ALA A 65 -10.56 5.68 -2.88
CA ALA A 65 -9.11 5.78 -2.70
C ALA A 65 -8.44 4.48 -3.14
N PHE A 66 -7.14 4.57 -3.41
CA PHE A 66 -6.29 3.41 -3.58
C PHE A 66 -5.58 3.15 -2.24
N LEU A 67 -5.71 1.94 -1.73
CA LEU A 67 -5.10 1.51 -0.47
C LEU A 67 -3.94 0.57 -0.78
N LYS A 68 -2.78 0.88 -0.21
CA LYS A 68 -1.57 0.07 -0.28
C LYS A 68 -1.17 -0.37 1.12
N LEU A 69 -1.20 -1.68 1.36
CA LEU A 69 -0.87 -2.28 2.64
C LEU A 69 0.47 -3.02 2.56
N TYR A 70 1.40 -2.67 3.44
CA TYR A 70 2.72 -3.31 3.52
C TYR A 70 2.64 -4.55 4.43
N ASN A 71 1.77 -5.49 4.06
CA ASN A 71 1.57 -6.73 4.80
C ASN A 71 2.55 -7.80 4.30
N TRP A 72 3.63 -8.02 5.06
CA TRP A 72 4.70 -8.95 4.72
C TRP A 72 4.23 -10.40 4.51
N ARG A 73 3.13 -10.80 5.15
CA ARG A 73 2.55 -12.16 5.03
C ARG A 73 2.07 -12.46 3.61
N PHE A 74 1.60 -11.43 2.89
CA PHE A 74 0.96 -11.56 1.60
C PHE A 74 1.71 -10.85 0.46
N ALA A 75 2.93 -10.37 0.73
CA ALA A 75 3.84 -9.81 -0.27
C ALA A 75 4.51 -10.95 -1.07
N ALA A 76 3.77 -11.55 -2.01
CA ALA A 76 4.15 -12.81 -2.65
C ALA A 76 5.48 -12.74 -3.42
N GLN A 77 5.76 -11.62 -4.10
CA GLN A 77 7.03 -11.45 -4.79
C GLN A 77 8.18 -11.31 -3.79
N GLN A 78 8.01 -10.50 -2.74
CA GLN A 78 9.04 -10.31 -1.72
C GLN A 78 9.42 -11.63 -1.03
N ARG A 79 8.43 -12.46 -0.69
CA ARG A 79 8.67 -13.80 -0.12
C ARG A 79 9.44 -14.69 -1.10
N SER A 80 9.02 -14.72 -2.37
CA SER A 80 9.71 -15.47 -3.43
C SER A 80 11.16 -15.01 -3.64
N ASP A 81 11.42 -13.70 -3.59
CA ASP A 81 12.76 -13.13 -3.77
C ASP A 81 13.70 -13.53 -2.60
N GLN A 82 13.15 -13.77 -1.41
CA GLN A 82 13.88 -14.31 -0.25
C GLN A 82 13.90 -15.85 -0.19
N GLY A 83 13.28 -16.53 -1.17
CA GLY A 83 13.19 -18.00 -1.17
C GLY A 83 12.26 -18.57 -0.08
N LEU A 84 11.30 -17.78 0.40
CA LEU A 84 10.38 -18.14 1.47
C LEU A 84 9.07 -18.68 0.92
N ASP A 85 8.56 -19.72 1.59
CA ASP A 85 7.23 -20.28 1.33
C ASP A 85 6.11 -19.26 1.64
N PRO A 86 4.90 -19.43 1.09
CA PRO A 86 3.74 -18.64 1.48
C PRO A 86 3.50 -18.68 2.99
N TRP A 87 2.96 -17.59 3.55
CA TRP A 87 2.64 -17.53 4.97
C TRP A 87 1.64 -18.62 5.38
N THR A 88 1.92 -19.32 6.48
CA THR A 88 1.13 -20.47 6.97
C THR A 88 0.68 -20.31 8.42
N GLU A 89 -0.16 -21.24 8.89
CA GLU A 89 -0.49 -21.36 10.32
C GLU A 89 0.75 -21.64 11.19
N GLN A 90 1.71 -22.41 10.67
CA GLN A 90 2.97 -22.65 11.38
C GLN A 90 3.78 -21.36 11.50
N SER A 91 3.92 -20.59 10.41
CA SER A 91 4.58 -19.28 10.43
C SER A 91 3.93 -18.33 11.44
N ALA A 92 2.59 -18.32 11.53
CA ALA A 92 1.87 -17.53 12.50
C ALA A 92 2.11 -17.97 13.95
N SER A 93 2.19 -19.28 14.19
CA SER A 93 2.51 -19.84 15.50
C SER A 93 3.92 -19.51 15.92
N ASP A 94 4.90 -19.74 15.04
CA ASP A 94 6.32 -19.48 15.31
C ASP A 94 6.54 -18.00 15.57
N TYR A 95 5.98 -17.13 14.72
CA TYR A 95 6.06 -15.68 14.89
C TYR A 95 5.43 -15.23 16.22
N ALA A 96 4.26 -15.76 16.59
CA ALA A 96 3.65 -15.43 17.88
C ALA A 96 4.50 -15.94 19.06
N GLN A 97 5.06 -17.15 18.97
CA GLN A 97 5.85 -17.79 20.03
C GLN A 97 7.21 -17.12 20.25
N PHE A 98 7.91 -16.76 19.17
CA PHE A 98 9.19 -16.04 19.23
C PHE A 98 9.12 -14.78 20.09
N TYR A 99 7.96 -14.11 20.10
CA TYR A 99 7.76 -12.93 20.94
C TYR A 99 7.24 -13.24 22.35
N HIS A 100 6.84 -14.48 22.64
CA HIS A 100 6.50 -14.95 23.99
C HIS A 100 7.70 -15.53 24.74
N GLU A 101 8.69 -16.09 24.04
CA GLU A 101 9.85 -16.79 24.62
C GLU A 101 11.14 -15.99 24.41
N THR A 102 12.01 -15.96 25.42
CA THR A 102 13.29 -15.22 25.34
C THR A 102 14.36 -16.11 24.71
N ASP A 103 14.77 -15.75 23.49
CA ASP A 103 16.05 -16.08 22.84
C ASP A 103 16.34 -17.50 22.31
N GLU A 104 15.53 -18.55 22.55
CA GLU A 104 15.92 -19.91 22.10
C GLU A 104 15.61 -20.25 20.63
N ASP A 105 14.68 -19.53 19.95
CA ASP A 105 14.21 -19.88 18.59
C ASP A 105 14.31 -18.73 17.56
N TRP A 106 15.38 -17.92 17.65
CA TRP A 106 15.61 -16.81 16.69
C TRP A 106 15.70 -17.30 15.24
N ASP A 107 16.32 -18.46 15.02
CA ASP A 107 16.49 -19.06 13.69
C ASP A 107 15.15 -19.39 13.00
N ALA A 108 14.10 -19.68 13.78
CA ALA A 108 12.79 -20.04 13.23
C ALA A 108 12.00 -18.84 12.68
N VAL A 109 12.29 -17.62 13.16
CA VAL A 109 11.47 -16.41 12.88
C VAL A 109 12.29 -15.27 12.28
N GLN A 110 13.62 -15.41 12.20
CA GLN A 110 14.53 -14.42 11.63
C GLN A 110 14.05 -13.89 10.27
N ASP A 111 13.63 -14.78 9.38
CA ASP A 111 13.17 -14.42 8.04
C ASP A 111 11.89 -13.58 8.07
N GLU A 112 10.96 -13.89 8.98
CA GLU A 112 9.73 -13.12 9.12
C GLU A 112 9.98 -11.75 9.74
N VAL A 113 10.88 -11.65 10.73
CA VAL A 113 11.33 -10.36 11.29
C VAL A 113 12.00 -9.51 10.20
N PHE A 114 12.82 -10.13 9.35
CA PHE A 114 13.43 -9.45 8.21
C PHE A 114 12.38 -8.91 7.23
N LEU A 115 11.37 -9.71 6.87
CA LEU A 115 10.30 -9.25 5.98
C LEU A 115 9.46 -8.12 6.59
N VAL A 116 9.19 -8.16 7.90
CA VAL A 116 8.54 -7.05 8.64
C VAL A 116 9.38 -5.78 8.54
N HIS A 117 10.69 -5.88 8.77
CA HIS A 117 11.62 -4.75 8.66
C HIS A 117 11.60 -4.14 7.26
N GLU A 118 11.65 -4.97 6.22
CA GLU A 118 11.61 -4.53 4.83
C GLU A 118 10.26 -3.88 4.47
N ALA A 119 9.14 -4.44 4.93
CA ALA A 119 7.82 -3.84 4.76
C ALA A 119 7.74 -2.43 5.38
N HIS A 120 8.30 -2.25 6.58
CA HIS A 120 8.41 -0.93 7.22
C HIS A 120 9.34 0.02 6.45
N ASN A 121 10.46 -0.46 5.92
CA ASN A 121 11.34 0.36 5.10
C ASN A 121 10.65 0.85 3.83
N MET A 122 9.90 -0.03 3.14
CA MET A 122 9.12 0.36 1.96
C MET A 122 8.08 1.43 2.28
N TYR A 123 7.28 1.23 3.34
CA TYR A 123 6.33 2.24 3.80
C TYR A 123 6.99 3.58 4.14
N ARG A 124 8.10 3.57 4.89
CA ARG A 124 8.82 4.79 5.29
C ARG A 124 9.41 5.51 4.10
N ASN A 125 9.98 4.78 3.15
CA ASN A 125 10.52 5.34 1.92
C ASN A 125 9.41 6.00 1.11
N GLU A 126 8.30 5.31 0.91
CA GLU A 126 7.18 5.82 0.10
C GLU A 126 6.51 7.04 0.74
N THR A 127 6.21 6.99 2.04
CA THR A 127 5.65 8.16 2.76
C THR A 127 6.62 9.35 2.78
N THR A 128 7.93 9.10 2.86
CA THR A 128 8.95 10.15 2.75
C THR A 128 8.97 10.76 1.36
N VAL A 129 8.84 9.95 0.31
CA VAL A 129 8.74 10.41 -1.08
C VAL A 129 7.49 11.29 -1.24
N TYR A 130 6.31 10.82 -0.82
CA TYR A 130 5.09 11.64 -0.90
C TYR A 130 5.23 12.98 -0.15
N LYS A 131 5.82 12.98 1.05
CA LYS A 131 6.08 14.22 1.79
C LYS A 131 6.98 15.20 1.01
N ARG A 132 8.02 14.70 0.33
CA ARG A 132 8.91 15.53 -0.51
C ARG A 132 8.22 16.04 -1.78
N LEU A 133 7.36 15.21 -2.37
CA LEU A 133 6.62 15.53 -3.59
C LEU A 133 5.35 16.34 -3.32
N GLY A 134 5.16 16.91 -2.12
CA GLY A 134 3.99 17.71 -1.75
C GLY A 134 3.53 18.71 -2.81
N PRO A 135 4.43 19.51 -3.43
CA PRO A 135 4.05 20.45 -4.51
C PRO A 135 3.51 19.80 -5.79
N LEU A 136 3.83 18.52 -6.02
CA LEU A 136 3.48 17.76 -7.22
C LEU A 136 2.26 16.85 -7.03
N GLN A 137 1.76 16.72 -5.79
CA GLN A 137 0.61 15.89 -5.47
C GLN A 137 -0.69 16.46 -6.06
N GLY A 138 -1.51 15.58 -6.64
CA GLY A 138 -2.80 15.94 -7.27
C GLY A 138 -2.68 16.41 -8.71
N THR A 139 -1.46 16.69 -9.17
CA THR A 139 -1.18 17.12 -10.54
C THR A 139 -0.31 16.10 -11.25
N THR A 140 0.90 15.86 -10.75
CA THR A 140 1.92 15.01 -11.36
C THR A 140 1.89 13.61 -10.76
N VAL A 141 1.75 13.52 -9.43
CA VAL A 141 1.62 12.25 -8.69
C VAL A 141 0.29 12.22 -7.93
N PRO A 142 -0.26 11.05 -7.57
CA PRO A 142 -1.41 10.93 -6.68
C PRO A 142 -1.25 11.75 -5.39
N ARG A 143 -2.36 12.24 -4.83
CA ARG A 143 -2.34 12.79 -3.47
C ARG A 143 -2.22 11.67 -2.44
N LEU A 144 -1.34 11.85 -1.47
CA LEU A 144 -1.39 11.09 -0.23
C LEU A 144 -2.56 11.63 0.60
N ILE A 145 -3.61 10.82 0.74
CA ILE A 145 -4.79 11.14 1.54
C ILE A 145 -4.46 10.94 3.02
N ASP A 146 -3.86 9.79 3.34
CA ASP A 146 -3.53 9.46 4.72
C ASP A 146 -2.45 8.37 4.85
N ALA A 147 -1.84 8.33 6.03
CA ALA A 147 -0.93 7.26 6.45
C ALA A 147 -1.52 6.62 7.72
N VAL A 148 -1.85 5.34 7.63
CA VAL A 148 -2.68 4.63 8.62
C VAL A 148 -2.10 3.25 8.94
N GLU A 149 -2.65 2.63 9.99
CA GLU A 149 -2.21 1.33 10.47
C GLU A 149 -3.41 0.40 10.64
N LEU A 150 -3.24 -0.87 10.28
CA LEU A 150 -4.20 -1.94 10.56
C LEU A 150 -3.65 -2.87 11.63
N ASP A 151 -4.39 -2.99 12.72
CA ASP A 151 -4.11 -3.99 13.74
C ASP A 151 -4.62 -5.36 13.25
N ILE A 152 -3.68 -6.27 13.03
CA ILE A 152 -3.93 -7.67 12.67
C ILE A 152 -3.68 -8.61 13.86
N GLY A 153 -3.48 -8.05 15.05
CA GLY A 153 -3.14 -8.78 16.24
C GLY A 153 -4.23 -9.77 16.66
N PRO A 154 -3.84 -10.80 17.42
CA PRO A 154 -4.81 -11.68 18.05
C PRO A 154 -5.65 -10.88 19.04
N THR A 155 -6.98 -11.11 19.02
CA THR A 155 -7.96 -10.36 19.83
C THR A 155 -7.70 -10.45 21.34
N ASN A 156 -6.97 -11.46 21.80
CA ASN A 156 -6.63 -11.72 23.20
C ASN A 156 -5.17 -11.39 23.57
N LEU A 157 -4.50 -10.52 22.80
CA LEU A 157 -3.16 -10.02 23.14
C LEU A 157 -3.25 -8.85 24.13
N ASP A 158 -3.05 -9.12 25.42
CA ASP A 158 -3.12 -8.12 26.50
C ASP A 158 -1.84 -7.27 26.66
N ASP A 159 -0.77 -7.59 25.94
CA ASP A 159 0.51 -6.87 26.03
C ASP A 159 0.58 -5.74 25.00
N GLU A 160 0.37 -4.50 25.46
CA GLU A 160 0.44 -3.28 24.64
C GLU A 160 1.80 -3.14 23.93
N ASN A 161 2.91 -3.59 24.53
CA ASN A 161 4.23 -3.50 23.89
C ASN A 161 4.37 -4.47 22.71
N LYS A 162 3.51 -5.49 22.63
CA LYS A 162 3.51 -6.51 21.56
C LYS A 162 2.52 -6.20 20.45
N LYS A 163 1.59 -5.27 20.65
CA LYS A 163 0.62 -4.87 19.62
C LYS A 163 1.28 -4.25 18.40
N ASP A 164 2.37 -3.51 18.60
CA ASP A 164 3.13 -2.88 17.51
C ASP A 164 3.66 -3.88 16.47
N LEU A 165 3.90 -5.13 16.87
CA LEU A 165 4.40 -6.21 16.00
C LEU A 165 3.34 -6.75 15.04
N PHE A 166 2.07 -6.48 15.35
CA PHE A 166 0.92 -6.88 14.58
C PHE A 166 0.25 -5.67 13.93
N LYS A 167 0.98 -4.56 13.76
CA LYS A 167 0.52 -3.42 12.98
C LYS A 167 1.06 -3.53 11.56
N VAL A 168 0.13 -3.55 10.61
CA VAL A 168 0.45 -3.39 9.20
C VAL A 168 0.38 -1.91 8.87
N GLN A 169 1.46 -1.36 8.33
CA GLN A 169 1.50 0.03 7.87
C GLN A 169 0.86 0.16 6.49
N GLU A 170 0.17 1.28 6.26
CA GLU A 170 -0.64 1.49 5.07
C GLU A 170 -0.66 2.95 4.64
N ILE A 171 -0.92 3.17 3.36
CA ILE A 171 -1.20 4.50 2.82
C ILE A 171 -2.49 4.49 1.99
N LEU A 172 -3.27 5.55 2.16
CA LEU A 172 -4.40 5.89 1.31
C LEU A 172 -3.94 6.97 0.33
N ILE A 173 -4.07 6.69 -0.96
CA ILE A 173 -3.73 7.63 -2.02
C ILE A 173 -4.92 7.86 -2.95
N GLU A 174 -4.89 8.98 -3.66
CA GLU A 174 -5.90 9.36 -4.65
C GLU A 174 -6.10 8.24 -5.68
N TYR A 175 -7.34 7.79 -5.83
CA TYR A 175 -7.68 6.86 -6.91
C TYR A 175 -7.98 7.63 -8.20
N ILE A 176 -7.21 7.35 -9.24
CA ILE A 176 -7.41 7.93 -10.58
C ILE A 176 -8.34 7.01 -11.38
N SER A 177 -9.64 7.35 -11.40
CA SER A 177 -10.70 6.47 -11.90
C SER A 177 -10.89 6.47 -13.42
N ASP A 178 -10.45 7.52 -14.09
CA ASP A 178 -10.63 7.77 -15.53
C ASP A 178 -9.34 7.58 -16.34
N GLY A 179 -8.33 6.97 -15.72
CA GLY A 179 -7.00 6.80 -16.30
C GLY A 179 -6.76 5.40 -16.90
N PHE A 180 -5.82 5.33 -17.84
CA PHE A 180 -5.26 4.05 -18.31
C PHE A 180 -3.74 4.11 -18.30
N THR A 181 -3.10 2.96 -18.13
CA THR A 181 -1.63 2.88 -18.11
C THR A 181 -1.03 3.02 -19.51
N LEU A 182 0.20 3.56 -19.63
CA LEU A 182 0.89 3.68 -20.92
C LEU A 182 1.13 2.34 -21.63
N ARG A 183 0.93 1.20 -20.97
CA ARG A 183 0.93 -0.13 -21.62
C ARG A 183 -0.10 -0.24 -22.74
N HIS A 184 -1.21 0.48 -22.65
CA HIS A 184 -2.31 0.41 -23.60
C HIS A 184 -2.29 1.58 -24.61
N PHE A 185 -1.13 2.22 -24.81
CA PHE A 185 -1.03 3.45 -25.60
C PHE A 185 -1.44 3.25 -27.08
N ASP A 186 -1.09 2.11 -27.69
CA ASP A 186 -1.34 1.83 -29.10
C ASP A 186 -2.83 1.74 -29.47
N SER A 187 -3.69 1.35 -28.52
CA SER A 187 -5.12 1.12 -28.78
C SER A 187 -6.01 2.26 -28.30
N MET A 188 -5.53 3.14 -27.42
CA MET A 188 -6.34 4.15 -26.75
C MET A 188 -5.95 5.60 -27.06
N VAL A 189 -4.79 5.85 -27.67
CA VAL A 189 -4.25 7.20 -27.95
C VAL A 189 -4.11 7.42 -29.46
N PRO A 190 -4.69 8.49 -30.03
CA PRO A 190 -4.38 8.91 -31.40
C PRO A 190 -2.89 9.25 -31.56
N ALA A 191 -2.31 8.92 -32.71
CA ALA A 191 -0.88 9.09 -32.97
C ALA A 191 -0.41 10.55 -32.74
N GLU A 192 -1.28 11.52 -33.00
CA GLU A 192 -1.01 12.94 -32.87
C GLU A 192 -0.84 13.39 -31.40
N ALA A 193 -1.48 12.70 -30.46
CA ALA A 193 -1.40 13.01 -29.03
C ALA A 193 -0.25 12.28 -28.33
N LEU A 194 0.39 11.31 -29.00
CA LEU A 194 1.36 10.41 -28.38
C LEU A 194 2.64 11.15 -27.94
N GLN A 195 3.20 11.98 -28.81
CA GLN A 195 4.43 12.70 -28.52
C GLN A 195 4.28 13.57 -27.27
N GLY A 196 3.17 14.29 -27.15
CA GLY A 196 2.90 15.13 -25.98
C GLY A 196 2.74 14.35 -24.67
N ILE A 197 2.28 13.09 -24.72
CA ILE A 197 2.20 12.22 -23.54
C ILE A 197 3.59 11.72 -23.15
N VAL A 198 4.42 11.34 -24.13
CA VAL A 198 5.80 10.91 -23.89
C VAL A 198 6.63 12.05 -23.31
N ASP A 199 6.51 13.26 -23.86
CA ASP A 199 7.20 14.44 -23.35
C ASP A 199 6.80 14.74 -21.90
N GLN A 200 5.51 14.64 -21.57
CA GLN A 200 5.03 14.74 -20.19
C GLN A 200 5.62 13.66 -19.29
N ALA A 201 5.67 12.39 -19.72
CA ALA A 201 6.26 11.32 -18.93
C ALA A 201 7.75 11.57 -18.63
N VAL A 202 8.49 12.13 -19.60
CA VAL A 202 9.89 12.53 -19.41
C VAL A 202 10.01 13.69 -18.42
N ASP A 203 9.15 14.70 -18.53
CA ASP A 203 9.17 15.84 -17.63
C ASP A 203 8.78 15.45 -16.20
N ILE A 204 7.85 14.51 -16.03
CA ILE A 204 7.55 13.91 -14.74
C ILE A 204 8.80 13.24 -14.16
N ALA A 205 9.48 12.37 -14.92
CA ALA A 205 10.69 11.70 -14.45
C ALA A 205 11.80 12.69 -14.04
N ARG A 206 11.96 13.80 -14.77
CA ARG A 206 12.88 14.89 -14.41
C ARG A 206 12.46 15.60 -13.12
N SER A 207 11.17 15.94 -12.99
CA SER A 207 10.66 16.63 -11.80
C SER A 207 10.84 15.82 -10.52
N LEU A 208 10.77 14.48 -10.59
CA LEU A 208 11.09 13.61 -9.45
C LEU A 208 12.56 13.77 -9.04
N GLY A 209 13.46 13.80 -10.03
CA GLY A 209 14.89 14.05 -9.83
C GLY A 209 15.17 15.41 -9.17
N ASP A 210 14.47 16.47 -9.61
CA ASP A 210 14.59 17.81 -9.03
C ASP A 210 14.19 17.86 -7.54
N HIS A 211 13.34 16.92 -7.09
CA HIS A 211 12.94 16.76 -5.69
C HIS A 211 13.82 15.76 -4.92
N ASN A 212 14.99 15.38 -5.46
CA ASN A 212 15.90 14.37 -4.91
C ASN A 212 15.19 13.03 -4.62
N VAL A 213 14.28 12.64 -5.52
CA VAL A 213 13.63 11.34 -5.51
C VAL A 213 14.21 10.52 -6.65
N LEU A 214 14.89 9.43 -6.30
CA LEU A 214 15.31 8.43 -7.27
C LEU A 214 14.16 7.44 -7.46
N ASN A 215 13.54 7.48 -8.63
CA ASN A 215 12.59 6.45 -9.01
C ASN A 215 13.33 5.20 -9.52
N ALA A 216 13.38 4.16 -8.69
CA ALA A 216 14.00 2.88 -9.07
C ALA A 216 13.11 2.02 -9.98
N ASP A 217 11.83 2.36 -10.13
CA ASP A 217 10.84 1.57 -10.87
C ASP A 217 10.18 2.36 -12.00
N VAL A 218 11.00 2.99 -12.86
CA VAL A 218 10.50 3.68 -14.05
C VAL A 218 10.02 2.64 -15.07
N ARG A 219 8.70 2.39 -15.09
CA ARG A 219 8.04 1.51 -16.07
C ARG A 219 6.81 2.18 -16.63
N ILE A 220 6.48 1.86 -17.89
CA ILE A 220 5.27 2.36 -18.57
C ILE A 220 3.97 2.01 -17.84
N ASN A 221 3.97 0.99 -16.98
CA ASN A 221 2.78 0.61 -16.20
C ASN A 221 2.48 1.60 -15.07
N ASN A 222 3.49 2.34 -14.60
CA ASN A 222 3.38 3.26 -13.46
C ASN A 222 3.02 4.68 -13.93
N PHE A 223 2.76 4.87 -15.23
CA PHE A 223 2.24 6.12 -15.76
C PHE A 223 0.77 5.95 -16.12
N ILE A 224 -0.07 6.80 -15.54
CA ILE A 224 -1.51 6.84 -15.76
C ILE A 224 -1.83 8.06 -16.62
N VAL A 225 -2.48 7.84 -17.76
CA VAL A 225 -2.95 8.91 -18.65
C VAL A 225 -4.43 9.15 -18.38
N THR A 226 -4.78 10.38 -18.03
CA THR A 226 -6.16 10.83 -17.80
C THR A 226 -6.61 11.80 -18.90
N GLN A 227 -7.92 11.95 -19.08
CA GLN A 227 -8.47 13.01 -19.92
C GLN A 227 -8.66 14.27 -19.07
N THR A 228 -8.16 15.42 -19.51
CA THR A 228 -8.44 16.68 -18.80
C THR A 228 -9.83 17.18 -19.21
N HIS A 229 -10.66 17.56 -18.23
CA HIS A 229 -12.01 18.10 -18.45
C HIS A 229 -12.04 19.53 -19.00
N GLU A 230 -10.88 20.19 -19.13
CA GLU A 230 -10.81 21.51 -19.74
C GLU A 230 -10.82 21.37 -21.27
N SER A 231 -11.77 22.07 -21.88
CA SER A 231 -12.01 22.23 -23.31
C SER A 231 -10.73 22.15 -24.17
N ASP A 232 -10.80 21.30 -25.20
CA ASP A 232 -9.74 20.77 -26.08
C ASP A 232 -9.03 19.56 -25.49
N GLN A 233 -9.48 18.34 -25.84
CA GLN A 233 -8.75 17.07 -26.07
C GLN A 233 -7.34 16.84 -25.48
N LYS A 234 -7.01 17.47 -24.36
CA LYS A 234 -5.70 17.38 -23.70
C LYS A 234 -5.74 16.17 -22.79
N ARG A 235 -4.66 15.41 -22.83
CA ARG A 235 -4.43 14.25 -21.99
C ARG A 235 -3.28 14.59 -21.06
N SER A 236 -3.49 14.39 -19.77
CA SER A 236 -2.45 14.60 -18.77
C SER A 236 -1.88 13.26 -18.33
N CYS A 237 -0.56 13.15 -18.27
CA CYS A 237 0.12 12.00 -17.70
C CYS A 237 0.38 12.24 -16.21
N ARG A 238 0.17 11.22 -15.39
CA ARG A 238 0.49 11.18 -13.96
C ARG A 238 1.33 9.95 -13.67
N TYR A 239 2.19 10.03 -12.67
CA TYR A 239 3.00 8.90 -12.21
C TYR A 239 2.43 8.34 -10.91
N ASP A 240 2.13 7.05 -10.90
CA ASP A 240 1.64 6.27 -9.76
C ASP A 240 2.80 5.75 -8.90
#